data_AF-A0A1I4MPM2-F1
#
_entry.id   AF-A0A1I4MPM2-F1
#
_cell.length_a   1.000
_cell.length_b   1.000
_cell.length_c   1.000
_cell.angle_alpha   90.00
_cell.angle_beta   90.00
_cell.angle_gamma   90.00
#
_symmetry.space_group_name_H-M   'P 1'
#
loop_
_entity.id
_entity.type
_entity.pdbx_description
1 polymer ?
#
loop_
_entity_poly.entity_id
_entity_poly.type
_entity_poly.pdbx_seq_one_letter_code
_entity_poly.pdbx_strand_id
1 'polypeptide(L)'
;MNFSIKMIIALLVLFIIPSTNIYAENSETPRQDSGWYFPYLGQGKGTWDASVGVFFWTDTFHTRNLQLRGDMDLAPGLRWHTVVRSNREQDTLRGFHPHFDENYLEGYGFHESQNGTLSASLRIGNMRYLHFPYPDSIAVFDQVPGISDLTGGAKTGYSGELLTLDYAHKTGLGLHVSGINWDFGREGGSKILEDYVFYRQNFGKLHFETHVGGLAVRPEPLGRKENGYNVYLGTTGTRYTVGLLYEKLQHQPAYTGVMVSFPMNHTTKAMGKVAFDYDRTPEGFAMQIPLVSGRIGGIERKVPENAVLVGEVKAERLRTYWQNGQARNYYEHRISSWGETGGNDLIVVMKEEPWYLQTEALVSPHKFSEGIKTWERDRQGPAQLSQKVTYQFYKK
;
A
#
# COMPACT_ATOMS: atom_id res chain seq x y z
N MET A 1 -12.74 -26.52 28.42
CA MET A 1 -13.18 -25.94 27.13
C MET A 1 -12.15 -24.92 26.68
N ASN A 2 -11.41 -25.22 25.61
CA ASN A 2 -10.19 -24.50 25.21
C ASN A 2 -10.45 -23.03 24.88
N PHE A 3 -9.51 -22.16 25.26
CA PHE A 3 -9.47 -20.74 24.91
C PHE A 3 -9.65 -20.52 23.40
N SER A 4 -9.17 -21.45 22.57
CA SER A 4 -9.31 -21.48 21.11
C SER A 4 -10.75 -21.63 20.62
N ILE A 5 -11.60 -22.39 21.33
CA ILE A 5 -13.04 -22.51 21.01
C ILE A 5 -13.76 -21.22 21.38
N LYS A 6 -13.35 -20.56 22.49
CA LYS A 6 -13.90 -19.26 22.88
C LYS A 6 -13.55 -18.15 21.88
N MET A 7 -12.38 -18.20 21.25
CA MET A 7 -11.96 -17.21 20.25
C MET A 7 -12.69 -17.39 18.90
N ILE A 8 -12.86 -18.63 18.43
CA ILE A 8 -13.64 -18.92 17.21
C ILE A 8 -15.12 -18.61 17.43
N ILE A 9 -15.67 -18.94 18.61
CA ILE A 9 -17.03 -18.55 18.98
C ILE A 9 -17.12 -17.02 19.14
N ALA A 10 -16.13 -16.32 19.69
CA ALA A 10 -16.13 -14.85 19.78
C ALA A 10 -16.05 -14.17 18.40
N LEU A 11 -15.28 -14.72 17.47
CA LEU A 11 -15.23 -14.31 16.05
C LEU A 11 -16.57 -14.57 15.34
N LEU A 12 -17.19 -15.73 15.55
CA LEU A 12 -18.53 -16.05 15.05
C LEU A 12 -19.63 -15.18 15.68
N VAL A 13 -19.49 -14.80 16.96
CA VAL A 13 -20.42 -13.90 17.65
C VAL A 13 -20.30 -12.47 17.12
N LEU A 14 -19.11 -12.04 16.68
CA LEU A 14 -18.93 -10.76 15.96
C LEU A 14 -19.66 -10.73 14.60
N PHE A 15 -19.90 -11.88 13.97
CA PHE A 15 -20.72 -11.98 12.74
C PHE A 15 -22.25 -11.88 12.99
N ILE A 16 -22.72 -11.94 14.26
CA ILE A 16 -24.16 -12.05 14.58
C ILE A 16 -24.75 -10.74 15.13
N ILE A 17 -23.96 -9.67 15.33
CA ILE A 17 -24.49 -8.41 15.91
C ILE A 17 -25.34 -7.65 14.87
N PRO A 18 -26.66 -7.48 15.06
CA PRO A 18 -27.49 -6.69 14.18
C PRO A 18 -27.41 -5.23 14.62
N SER A 19 -26.88 -4.35 13.77
CA SER A 19 -27.28 -2.93 13.77
C SER A 19 -26.59 -2.15 12.66
N THR A 20 -27.45 -1.44 11.94
CA THR A 20 -27.35 -0.12 11.28
C THR A 20 -26.06 0.28 10.56
N ASN A 21 -26.29 0.75 9.33
CA ASN A 21 -25.36 1.27 8.33
C ASN A 21 -24.25 2.16 8.89
N ILE A 22 -23.09 2.16 8.22
CA ILE A 22 -22.51 3.28 7.44
C ILE A 22 -21.05 2.89 7.06
N TYR A 23 -20.62 3.37 5.88
CA TYR A 23 -19.30 3.28 5.20
C TYR A 23 -19.09 2.05 4.29
N ALA A 24 -18.62 2.18 3.05
CA ALA A 24 -17.87 3.29 2.43
C ALA A 24 -18.69 4.13 1.43
N GLU A 25 -18.43 5.43 1.49
CA GLU A 25 -18.85 6.45 0.53
C GLU A 25 -18.46 6.06 -0.89
N ASN A 26 -19.46 5.84 -1.74
CA ASN A 26 -19.42 6.44 -3.07
C ASN A 26 -19.45 7.95 -2.83
N SER A 27 -18.29 8.57 -2.57
CA SER A 27 -18.24 10.03 -2.62
C SER A 27 -18.60 10.40 -4.05
N GLU A 28 -19.72 11.10 -4.20
CA GLU A 28 -20.19 11.71 -5.44
C GLU A 28 -19.05 12.58 -6.00
N THR A 29 -18.17 11.94 -6.75
CA THR A 29 -17.12 12.61 -7.50
C THR A 29 -17.84 13.07 -8.76
N PRO A 30 -17.81 14.38 -9.11
CA PRO A 30 -18.40 14.87 -10.34
C PRO A 30 -17.95 13.97 -11.49
N ARG A 31 -18.89 13.56 -12.33
CA ARG A 31 -18.65 12.62 -13.43
C ARG A 31 -17.51 13.15 -14.29
N GLN A 32 -16.36 12.49 -14.24
CA GLN A 32 -15.24 12.81 -15.11
C GLN A 32 -15.65 12.41 -16.54
N ASP A 33 -15.41 13.29 -17.52
CA ASP A 33 -15.72 12.99 -18.92
C ASP A 33 -14.99 11.71 -19.36
N SER A 34 -15.62 10.91 -20.22
CA SER A 34 -15.02 9.66 -20.72
C SER A 34 -13.70 9.95 -21.44
N GLY A 35 -12.64 9.20 -21.11
CA GLY A 35 -11.33 9.35 -21.74
C GLY A 35 -10.17 9.18 -20.77
N TRP A 36 -8.97 9.49 -21.27
CA TRP A 36 -7.75 9.46 -20.49
C TRP A 36 -7.66 10.67 -19.55
N TYR A 37 -7.29 10.39 -18.31
CA TYR A 37 -6.94 11.34 -17.28
C TYR A 37 -5.58 10.97 -16.67
N PHE A 38 -4.74 11.99 -16.48
CA PHE A 38 -3.39 11.87 -16.00
C PHE A 38 -3.21 12.74 -14.75
N PRO A 39 -3.16 12.14 -13.56
CA PRO A 39 -3.05 12.91 -12.33
C PRO A 39 -1.81 13.79 -12.27
N TYR A 40 -2.00 15.02 -11.81
CA TYR A 40 -0.97 16.04 -11.85
C TYR A 40 -1.17 17.11 -10.77
N LEU A 41 -0.09 17.48 -10.11
CA LEU A 41 -0.04 18.57 -9.13
C LEU A 41 0.55 19.85 -9.71
N GLY A 42 1.22 19.77 -10.86
CA GLY A 42 2.06 20.82 -11.44
C GLY A 42 3.54 20.43 -11.43
N GLN A 43 4.31 20.98 -12.36
CA GLN A 43 5.70 20.59 -12.59
C GLN A 43 6.56 20.99 -11.39
N GLY A 44 7.39 20.05 -10.91
CA GLY A 44 8.26 20.24 -9.77
C GLY A 44 7.53 20.31 -8.42
N LYS A 45 6.22 20.02 -8.37
CA LYS A 45 5.45 19.99 -7.12
C LYS A 45 5.46 18.61 -6.51
N GLY A 46 5.58 18.56 -5.19
CA GLY A 46 5.81 17.31 -4.50
C GLY A 46 6.01 17.45 -3.00
N THR A 47 6.48 16.37 -2.37
CA THR A 47 6.77 16.33 -0.93
C THR A 47 8.06 15.57 -0.65
N TRP A 48 8.62 15.82 0.52
CA TRP A 48 9.74 15.05 1.05
C TRP A 48 9.63 14.89 2.56
N ASP A 49 10.20 13.84 3.10
CA ASP A 49 10.32 13.63 4.55
C ASP A 49 11.59 12.84 4.90
N ALA A 50 12.14 13.16 6.06
CA ALA A 50 13.20 12.40 6.69
C ALA A 50 12.65 11.70 7.94
N SER A 51 13.05 10.46 8.16
CA SER A 51 12.60 9.66 9.30
C SER A 51 13.69 8.69 9.76
N VAL A 52 13.62 8.23 11.01
CA VAL A 52 14.56 7.27 11.59
C VAL A 52 13.82 6.11 12.24
N GLY A 53 14.33 4.90 12.03
CA GLY A 53 13.83 3.70 12.67
C GLY A 53 14.37 3.54 14.10
N VAL A 54 13.52 3.11 15.01
CA VAL A 54 13.90 2.67 16.35
C VAL A 54 13.32 1.29 16.59
N PHE A 55 14.13 0.40 17.17
CA PHE A 55 13.69 -0.89 17.68
C PHE A 55 14.13 -1.02 19.12
N PHE A 56 13.24 -1.47 20.00
CA PHE A 56 13.60 -1.72 21.39
C PHE A 56 12.83 -2.88 22.00
N TRP A 57 13.51 -3.56 22.91
CA TRP A 57 12.96 -4.61 23.76
C TRP A 57 13.61 -4.55 25.15
N THR A 58 13.41 -5.58 25.97
CA THR A 58 13.90 -5.64 27.35
C THR A 58 15.42 -5.59 27.46
N ASP A 59 16.14 -6.09 26.46
CA ASP A 59 17.60 -6.23 26.44
C ASP A 59 18.28 -5.51 25.27
N THR A 60 17.49 -4.91 24.37
CA THR A 60 17.97 -4.45 23.07
C THR A 60 17.42 -3.06 22.76
N PHE A 61 18.28 -2.19 22.22
CA PHE A 61 17.89 -0.88 21.69
C PHE A 61 18.74 -0.55 20.46
N HIS A 62 18.09 -0.28 19.34
CA HIS A 62 18.74 0.08 18.08
C HIS A 62 18.07 1.30 17.45
N THR A 63 18.90 2.24 17.01
CA THR A 63 18.52 3.25 16.02
C THR A 63 19.01 2.79 14.66
N ARG A 64 18.14 2.84 13.65
CA ARG A 64 18.39 2.25 12.34
C ARG A 64 17.65 3.01 11.25
N ASN A 65 17.89 2.63 9.99
CA ASN A 65 17.01 3.00 8.89
C ASN A 65 16.69 4.51 8.78
N LEU A 66 17.72 5.36 8.86
CA LEU A 66 17.56 6.78 8.54
C LEU A 66 17.25 6.88 7.04
N GLN A 67 16.06 7.38 6.74
CA GLN A 67 15.50 7.47 5.39
C GLN A 67 15.22 8.93 5.05
N LEU A 68 15.53 9.31 3.81
CA LEU A 68 15.03 10.51 3.14
C LEU A 68 14.17 10.07 1.96
N ARG A 69 12.88 10.39 1.97
CA ARG A 69 11.97 10.13 0.86
C ARG A 69 11.63 11.42 0.14
N GLY A 70 11.41 11.32 -1.18
CA GLY A 70 10.89 12.40 -2.02
C GLY A 70 9.97 11.88 -3.11
N ASP A 71 8.93 12.66 -3.40
CA ASP A 71 7.98 12.44 -4.50
C ASP A 71 7.75 13.78 -5.21
N MET A 72 7.80 13.78 -6.55
CA MET A 72 7.64 15.01 -7.33
C MET A 72 7.04 14.74 -8.71
N ASP A 73 6.11 15.58 -9.13
CA ASP A 73 5.55 15.54 -10.48
C ASP A 73 6.48 16.23 -11.48
N LEU A 74 6.67 15.59 -12.64
CA LEU A 74 7.49 16.11 -13.73
C LEU A 74 6.63 16.59 -14.91
N ALA A 75 5.52 15.90 -15.17
CA ALA A 75 4.52 16.23 -16.19
C ALA A 75 3.19 15.54 -15.83
N PRO A 76 2.08 15.82 -16.54
CA PRO A 76 0.83 15.10 -16.30
C PRO A 76 1.01 13.57 -16.39
N GLY A 77 0.67 12.87 -15.31
CA GLY A 77 0.84 11.41 -15.22
C GLY A 77 2.28 10.94 -15.15
N LEU A 78 3.28 11.83 -15.03
CA LEU A 78 4.68 11.46 -14.90
C LEU A 78 5.24 12.00 -13.58
N ARG A 79 5.75 11.10 -12.74
CA ARG A 79 6.37 11.47 -11.46
C ARG A 79 7.69 10.76 -11.21
N TRP A 80 8.48 11.35 -10.34
CA TRP A 80 9.69 10.79 -9.79
C TRP A 80 9.48 10.45 -8.32
N HIS A 81 9.97 9.28 -7.93
CA HIS A 81 9.94 8.80 -6.56
C HIS A 81 11.34 8.39 -6.11
N THR A 82 11.68 8.66 -4.86
CA THR A 82 12.92 8.17 -4.26
C THR A 82 12.83 7.92 -2.77
N VAL A 83 13.56 6.90 -2.31
CA VAL A 83 13.90 6.65 -0.91
C VAL A 83 15.41 6.44 -0.83
N VAL A 84 16.11 7.33 -0.12
CA VAL A 84 17.53 7.23 0.18
C VAL A 84 17.69 6.76 1.61
N ARG A 85 18.53 5.74 1.82
CA ARG A 85 18.85 5.19 3.16
C ARG A 85 20.29 5.44 3.52
N SER A 86 20.55 5.75 4.79
CA SER A 86 21.91 6.00 5.29
C SER A 86 22.82 4.77 5.24
N ASN A 87 22.25 3.56 5.39
CA ASN A 87 22.96 2.31 5.62
C ASN A 87 22.29 1.14 4.91
N ARG A 88 23.09 0.23 4.35
CA ARG A 88 22.61 -1.01 3.71
C ARG A 88 22.22 -2.06 4.73
N GLU A 89 22.87 -2.05 5.88
CA GLU A 89 22.63 -2.98 6.97
C GLU A 89 21.35 -2.62 7.75
N GLN A 90 20.75 -3.63 8.36
CA GLN A 90 19.46 -3.51 9.01
C GLN A 90 19.46 -2.61 10.25
N ASP A 91 20.37 -2.85 11.20
CA ASP A 91 20.28 -2.36 12.59
C ASP A 91 21.43 -1.41 12.97
N THR A 92 21.73 -0.45 12.10
CA THR A 92 22.81 0.52 12.36
C THR A 92 22.57 1.86 11.67
N LEU A 93 23.14 2.90 12.27
CA LEU A 93 23.40 4.21 11.65
C LEU A 93 24.91 4.52 11.58
N ARG A 94 25.75 3.56 11.99
CA ARG A 94 27.22 3.70 11.95
C ARG A 94 27.73 3.44 10.54
N GLY A 95 28.64 4.27 10.06
CA GLY A 95 29.14 4.23 8.69
C GLY A 95 28.12 4.84 7.75
N PHE A 96 28.25 6.12 7.44
CA PHE A 96 27.29 6.83 6.58
C PHE A 96 27.59 6.54 5.11
N HIS A 97 26.84 5.62 4.51
CA HIS A 97 26.99 5.18 3.11
C HIS A 97 25.64 5.26 2.39
N PRO A 98 25.17 6.48 2.09
CA PRO A 98 23.83 6.69 1.55
C PRO A 98 23.67 6.00 0.20
N HIS A 99 22.52 5.36 0.00
CA HIS A 99 22.18 4.70 -1.25
C HIS A 99 20.68 4.82 -1.53
N PHE A 100 20.32 4.69 -2.81
CA PHE A 100 18.93 4.62 -3.23
C PHE A 100 18.36 3.23 -2.95
N ASP A 101 17.44 3.16 -2.00
CA ASP A 101 16.63 1.97 -1.73
C ASP A 101 15.45 1.88 -2.71
N GLU A 102 14.87 3.04 -3.03
CA GLU A 102 13.94 3.24 -4.16
C GLU A 102 14.38 4.47 -4.96
N ASN A 103 14.33 4.36 -6.28
CA ASN A 103 14.52 5.47 -7.21
C ASN A 103 13.93 5.05 -8.55
N TYR A 104 12.80 5.64 -8.92
CA TYR A 104 12.14 5.32 -10.18
C TYR A 104 11.37 6.51 -10.74
N LEU A 105 11.18 6.48 -12.06
CA LEU A 105 10.19 7.29 -12.76
C LEU A 105 8.93 6.46 -12.96
N GLU A 106 7.77 7.07 -12.80
CA GLU A 106 6.48 6.43 -13.06
C GLU A 106 5.65 7.27 -14.01
N GLY A 107 5.30 6.68 -15.16
CA GLY A 107 4.29 7.18 -16.08
C GLY A 107 2.98 6.40 -15.88
N TYR A 108 1.88 7.06 -15.54
CA TYR A 108 0.61 6.41 -15.22
C TYR A 108 -0.60 7.26 -15.58
N GLY A 109 -1.72 6.59 -15.85
CA GLY A 109 -2.98 7.23 -16.20
C GLY A 109 -4.19 6.30 -16.08
N PHE A 110 -5.36 6.90 -16.18
CA PHE A 110 -6.65 6.27 -16.04
C PHE A 110 -7.51 6.59 -17.24
N HIS A 111 -8.16 5.60 -17.82
CA HIS A 111 -9.13 5.79 -18.88
C HIS A 111 -10.53 5.41 -18.39
N GLU A 112 -11.37 6.42 -18.17
CA GLU A 112 -12.74 6.25 -17.71
C GLU A 112 -13.69 5.98 -18.89
N SER A 113 -14.56 4.99 -18.73
CA SER A 113 -15.60 4.64 -19.71
C SER A 113 -16.95 4.36 -19.05
N GLN A 114 -18.02 4.23 -19.83
CA GLN A 114 -19.36 3.90 -19.29
C GLN A 114 -19.44 2.51 -18.65
N ASN A 115 -18.47 1.63 -18.93
CA ASN A 115 -18.50 0.23 -18.52
C ASN A 115 -17.43 -0.09 -17.46
N GLY A 116 -16.42 0.76 -17.29
CA GLY A 116 -15.34 0.52 -16.35
C GLY A 116 -14.17 1.46 -16.56
N THR A 117 -13.13 1.24 -15.75
CA THR A 117 -11.91 2.05 -15.71
C THR A 117 -10.74 1.18 -16.12
N LEU A 118 -9.96 1.61 -17.11
CA LEU A 118 -8.66 1.03 -17.43
C LEU A 118 -7.57 1.88 -16.80
N SER A 119 -6.67 1.27 -16.06
CA SER A 119 -5.54 1.92 -15.39
C SER A 119 -4.25 1.34 -15.97
N ALA A 120 -3.29 2.21 -16.28
CA ALA A 120 -1.97 1.81 -16.77
C ALA A 120 -0.88 2.54 -15.99
N SER A 121 0.18 1.82 -15.61
CA SER A 121 1.39 2.39 -15.01
C SER A 121 2.63 1.70 -15.56
N LEU A 122 3.66 2.49 -15.88
CA LEU A 122 5.00 2.05 -16.22
C LEU A 122 5.98 2.70 -15.25
N ARG A 123 6.65 1.88 -14.44
CA ARG A 123 7.71 2.30 -13.52
C ARG A 123 9.07 1.85 -14.07
N ILE A 124 10.05 2.73 -14.08
CA ILE A 124 11.41 2.45 -14.54
C ILE A 124 12.41 2.82 -13.44
N GLY A 125 13.12 1.83 -12.92
CA GLY A 125 14.15 2.00 -11.88
C GLY A 125 14.08 0.96 -10.77
N ASN A 126 14.50 1.34 -9.56
CA ASN A 126 14.44 0.49 -8.36
C ASN A 126 13.18 0.83 -7.56
N MET A 127 12.30 -0.14 -7.35
CA MET A 127 11.00 0.06 -6.71
C MET A 127 10.68 -1.12 -5.79
N ARG A 128 9.90 -0.88 -4.74
CA ARG A 128 9.52 -1.94 -3.80
C ARG A 128 8.03 -2.18 -3.74
N TYR A 129 7.24 -1.16 -4.05
CA TYR A 129 5.81 -1.28 -4.16
C TYR A 129 5.41 -1.77 -5.56
N LEU A 130 4.50 -2.74 -5.65
CA LEU A 130 3.98 -3.25 -6.92
C LEU A 130 2.57 -2.76 -7.23
N HIS A 131 1.76 -2.51 -6.22
CA HIS A 131 0.33 -2.33 -6.44
C HIS A 131 0.01 -1.01 -7.15
N PHE A 132 -0.87 -1.12 -8.13
CA PHE A 132 -1.43 -0.03 -8.94
C PHE A 132 -2.74 -0.54 -9.53
N PRO A 133 -3.81 0.28 -9.64
CA PRO A 133 -3.88 1.71 -9.31
C PRO A 133 -4.09 2.06 -7.84
N TYR A 134 -4.83 1.24 -7.10
CA TYR A 134 -5.03 1.29 -5.66
C TYR A 134 -5.17 -0.17 -5.19
N PRO A 135 -4.55 -0.58 -4.08
CA PRO A 135 -4.59 -1.98 -3.64
C PRO A 135 -6.02 -2.42 -3.37
N ASP A 136 -6.35 -3.61 -3.85
CA ASP A 136 -7.60 -4.29 -3.55
C ASP A 136 -7.55 -4.97 -2.16
N SER A 137 -8.62 -5.68 -1.78
CA SER A 137 -8.72 -6.29 -0.45
C SER A 137 -7.77 -7.47 -0.27
N ILE A 138 -7.33 -8.09 -1.37
CA ILE A 138 -6.38 -9.20 -1.35
C ILE A 138 -4.94 -8.69 -1.32
N ALA A 139 -4.64 -7.59 -2.01
CA ALA A 139 -3.32 -6.98 -2.10
C ALA A 139 -2.74 -6.58 -0.74
N VAL A 140 -3.60 -6.29 0.27
CA VAL A 140 -3.14 -6.00 1.65
C VAL A 140 -2.41 -7.18 2.29
N PHE A 141 -2.68 -8.41 1.85
CA PHE A 141 -2.01 -9.62 2.32
C PHE A 141 -0.72 -9.91 1.57
N ASP A 142 -0.46 -9.25 0.45
CA ASP A 142 0.69 -9.58 -0.40
C ASP A 142 2.03 -9.29 0.27
N GLN A 143 3.06 -9.90 -0.30
CA GLN A 143 4.37 -9.84 0.29
C GLN A 143 4.91 -8.41 0.25
N VAL A 144 5.03 -7.82 1.43
CA VAL A 144 5.73 -6.55 1.63
C VAL A 144 7.23 -6.75 1.39
N PRO A 145 7.98 -5.72 0.98
CA PRO A 145 9.39 -5.88 0.70
C PRO A 145 10.14 -6.41 1.93
N GLY A 146 10.68 -7.63 1.79
CA GLY A 146 11.42 -8.31 2.84
C GLY A 146 12.71 -7.61 3.25
N ILE A 147 13.38 -8.16 4.26
CA ILE A 147 14.64 -7.63 4.82
C ILE A 147 15.87 -8.47 4.46
N SER A 148 15.68 -9.53 3.69
CA SER A 148 16.73 -10.47 3.27
C SER A 148 17.95 -9.73 2.70
N ASP A 149 17.74 -8.68 1.92
CA ASP A 149 18.81 -7.86 1.34
C ASP A 149 19.62 -7.06 2.35
N LEU A 150 19.06 -6.74 3.51
CA LEU A 150 19.74 -6.02 4.60
C LEU A 150 20.55 -6.94 5.51
N THR A 151 20.32 -8.24 5.40
CA THR A 151 21.00 -9.30 6.17
C THR A 151 21.94 -10.14 5.30
N GLY A 152 22.22 -9.70 4.07
CA GLY A 152 23.13 -10.35 3.13
C GLY A 152 22.50 -11.47 2.29
N GLY A 153 21.17 -11.60 2.33
CA GLY A 153 20.36 -12.52 1.54
C GLY A 153 19.95 -12.00 0.16
N ALA A 154 18.79 -12.46 -0.31
CA ALA A 154 18.29 -12.15 -1.64
C ALA A 154 17.77 -10.71 -1.74
N LYS A 155 17.82 -10.11 -2.94
CA LYS A 155 17.22 -8.79 -3.21
C LYS A 155 15.70 -8.83 -3.02
N THR A 156 15.15 -7.88 -2.27
CA THR A 156 13.73 -7.87 -1.86
C THR A 156 12.90 -6.76 -2.50
N GLY A 157 13.48 -5.97 -3.41
CA GLY A 157 12.75 -5.01 -4.26
C GLY A 157 12.61 -5.52 -5.70
N TYR A 158 12.07 -4.70 -6.59
CA TYR A 158 12.04 -4.83 -8.04
C TYR A 158 13.00 -3.81 -8.68
N SER A 159 13.59 -4.15 -9.83
CA SER A 159 14.63 -3.33 -10.48
C SER A 159 14.57 -3.55 -11.99
N GLY A 160 14.14 -2.55 -12.74
CA GLY A 160 13.82 -2.71 -14.16
C GLY A 160 12.66 -1.84 -14.64
N GLU A 161 12.06 -2.23 -15.76
CA GLU A 161 10.82 -1.65 -16.28
C GLU A 161 9.61 -2.51 -15.87
N LEU A 162 8.78 -2.01 -14.97
CA LEU A 162 7.55 -2.66 -14.51
C LEU A 162 6.33 -2.00 -15.16
N LEU A 163 5.61 -2.76 -15.97
CA LEU A 163 4.32 -2.38 -16.55
C LEU A 163 3.18 -3.06 -15.77
N THR A 164 2.20 -2.27 -15.35
CA THR A 164 0.96 -2.74 -14.73
C THR A 164 -0.24 -2.21 -15.51
N LEU A 165 -1.15 -3.11 -15.86
CA LEU A 165 -2.43 -2.83 -16.52
C LEU A 165 -3.55 -3.44 -15.67
N ASP A 166 -4.57 -2.64 -15.37
CA ASP A 166 -5.74 -3.08 -14.59
C ASP A 166 -7.02 -2.56 -15.24
N TYR A 167 -7.97 -3.44 -15.54
CA TYR A 167 -9.28 -3.07 -16.04
C TYR A 167 -10.36 -3.51 -15.05
N ALA A 168 -11.07 -2.55 -14.46
CA ALA A 168 -12.16 -2.78 -13.53
C ALA A 168 -13.52 -2.46 -14.20
N HIS A 169 -14.33 -3.48 -14.46
CA HIS A 169 -15.68 -3.32 -14.99
C HIS A 169 -16.69 -3.04 -13.87
N LYS A 170 -17.74 -2.27 -14.17
CA LYS A 170 -18.80 -1.90 -13.22
C LYS A 170 -19.59 -3.08 -12.63
N THR A 171 -19.51 -4.27 -13.23
CA THR A 171 -20.14 -5.49 -12.71
C THR A 171 -19.32 -6.16 -11.61
N GLY A 172 -18.14 -5.63 -11.28
CA GLY A 172 -17.20 -6.23 -10.34
C GLY A 172 -16.17 -7.15 -10.99
N LEU A 173 -16.35 -7.53 -12.25
CA LEU A 173 -15.35 -8.29 -13.02
C LEU A 173 -14.20 -7.39 -13.44
N GLY A 174 -13.00 -7.94 -13.52
CA GLY A 174 -11.86 -7.21 -14.05
C GLY A 174 -10.70 -8.09 -14.45
N LEU A 175 -9.67 -7.44 -15.01
CA LEU A 175 -8.46 -8.06 -15.52
C LEU A 175 -7.25 -7.31 -14.98
N HIS A 176 -6.26 -8.05 -14.49
CA HIS A 176 -5.00 -7.50 -14.02
C HIS A 176 -3.84 -8.17 -14.74
N VAL A 177 -2.86 -7.39 -15.18
CA VAL A 177 -1.60 -7.88 -15.72
C VAL A 177 -0.46 -7.01 -15.21
N SER A 178 0.54 -7.63 -14.60
CA SER A 178 1.80 -6.98 -14.25
C SER A 178 2.97 -7.74 -14.88
N GLY A 179 3.90 -7.01 -15.50
CA GLY A 179 5.05 -7.57 -16.19
C GLY A 179 6.28 -6.71 -15.94
N ILE A 180 7.44 -7.35 -15.83
CA ILE A 180 8.71 -6.67 -15.61
C ILE A 180 9.75 -7.11 -16.62
N ASN A 181 10.54 -6.17 -17.11
CA ASN A 181 11.84 -6.45 -17.70
C ASN A 181 12.93 -6.11 -16.68
N TRP A 182 13.63 -7.13 -16.18
CA TRP A 182 14.65 -6.98 -15.15
C TRP A 182 15.90 -6.30 -15.72
N ASP A 183 16.32 -5.20 -15.09
CA ASP A 183 17.53 -4.46 -15.43
C ASP A 183 18.12 -3.79 -14.16
N PHE A 184 18.93 -2.72 -14.30
CA PHE A 184 19.51 -1.92 -13.22
C PHE A 184 20.30 -2.75 -12.21
N GLY A 185 21.07 -3.72 -12.72
CA GLY A 185 21.89 -4.62 -11.90
C GLY A 185 21.11 -5.80 -11.31
N ARG A 186 19.98 -6.17 -11.93
CA ARG A 186 19.29 -7.43 -11.66
C ARG A 186 19.17 -8.26 -12.94
N GLU A 187 19.55 -9.52 -12.84
CA GLU A 187 19.39 -10.49 -13.92
C GLU A 187 17.98 -11.09 -13.89
N GLY A 188 17.39 -11.31 -15.07
CA GLY A 188 16.11 -12.02 -15.16
C GLY A 188 15.32 -11.86 -16.46
N GLY A 189 15.69 -10.91 -17.33
CA GLY A 189 14.98 -10.64 -18.59
C GLY A 189 13.53 -10.21 -18.40
N SER A 190 12.68 -10.45 -19.40
CA SER A 190 11.26 -10.11 -19.32
C SER A 190 10.42 -11.25 -18.72
N LYS A 191 9.57 -10.93 -17.73
CA LYS A 191 8.68 -11.88 -17.05
C LYS A 191 7.31 -11.26 -16.78
N ILE A 192 6.26 -12.07 -16.88
CA ILE A 192 4.93 -11.73 -16.35
C ILE A 192 4.92 -12.10 -14.87
N LEU A 193 4.62 -11.11 -14.03
CA LEU A 193 4.54 -11.26 -12.57
C LEU A 193 3.16 -11.74 -12.16
N GLU A 194 2.12 -11.17 -12.74
CA GLU A 194 0.72 -11.51 -12.47
C GLU A 194 -0.11 -11.37 -13.74
N ASP A 195 -1.08 -12.26 -13.93
CA ASP A 195 -2.08 -12.22 -14.99
C ASP A 195 -3.35 -12.95 -14.56
N TYR A 196 -4.32 -12.21 -14.06
CA TYR A 196 -5.52 -12.80 -13.49
C TYR A 196 -6.79 -12.06 -13.87
N VAL A 197 -7.89 -12.81 -13.83
CA VAL A 197 -9.24 -12.25 -13.80
C VAL A 197 -9.64 -12.12 -12.34
N PHE A 198 -10.27 -11.02 -11.98
CA PHE A 198 -10.84 -10.84 -10.66
C PHE A 198 -12.35 -10.62 -10.71
N TYR A 199 -13.01 -10.97 -9.60
CA TYR A 199 -14.37 -10.55 -9.31
C TYR A 199 -14.44 -9.99 -7.90
N ARG A 200 -14.96 -8.77 -7.75
CA ARG A 200 -15.16 -8.11 -6.47
C ARG A 200 -16.57 -7.54 -6.35
N GLN A 201 -17.23 -7.75 -5.23
CA GLN A 201 -18.59 -7.28 -5.02
C GLN A 201 -18.90 -7.06 -3.53
N ASN A 202 -19.66 -6.02 -3.25
CA ASN A 202 -20.24 -5.77 -1.93
C ASN A 202 -21.69 -6.29 -1.88
N PHE A 203 -22.00 -7.12 -0.88
CA PHE A 203 -23.32 -7.62 -0.55
C PHE A 203 -23.73 -7.08 0.83
N GLY A 204 -24.15 -5.81 0.87
CA GLY A 204 -24.39 -5.11 2.13
C GLY A 204 -23.09 -4.92 2.90
N LYS A 205 -22.98 -5.56 4.07
CA LYS A 205 -21.77 -5.51 4.91
C LYS A 205 -20.69 -6.53 4.50
N LEU A 206 -21.06 -7.49 3.67
CA LEU A 206 -20.15 -8.53 3.20
C LEU A 206 -19.41 -8.03 1.96
N HIS A 207 -18.09 -8.11 1.98
CA HIS A 207 -17.24 -7.89 0.82
C HIS A 207 -16.70 -9.24 0.35
N PHE A 208 -16.84 -9.53 -0.93
CA PHE A 208 -16.28 -10.72 -1.57
C PHE A 208 -15.32 -10.29 -2.66
N GLU A 209 -14.15 -10.91 -2.70
CA GLU A 209 -13.15 -10.73 -3.75
C GLU A 209 -12.50 -12.08 -4.08
N THR A 210 -12.21 -12.31 -5.35
CA THR A 210 -11.53 -13.54 -5.80
C THR A 210 -10.72 -13.27 -7.05
N HIS A 211 -9.47 -13.75 -7.09
CA HIS A 211 -8.62 -13.70 -8.27
C HIS A 211 -8.35 -15.12 -8.77
N VAL A 212 -8.36 -15.31 -10.09
CA VAL A 212 -8.05 -16.59 -10.74
C VAL A 212 -7.14 -16.34 -11.93
N GLY A 213 -5.99 -17.03 -11.96
CA GLY A 213 -4.99 -16.86 -13.01
C GLY A 213 -3.57 -17.10 -12.48
N GLY A 214 -2.58 -16.44 -13.07
CA GLY A 214 -1.22 -16.44 -12.55
C GLY A 214 -1.07 -15.38 -11.47
N LEU A 215 -0.78 -15.82 -10.25
CA LEU A 215 -0.63 -14.97 -9.07
C LEU A 215 0.82 -15.00 -8.56
N ALA A 216 1.25 -13.92 -7.92
CA ALA A 216 2.60 -13.79 -7.41
C ALA A 216 2.90 -14.83 -6.31
N VAL A 217 4.11 -15.40 -6.37
CA VAL A 217 4.61 -16.36 -5.37
C VAL A 217 5.25 -15.59 -4.21
N ARG A 218 4.74 -15.83 -2.98
CA ARG A 218 5.13 -15.12 -1.75
C ARG A 218 6.53 -15.44 -1.21
N PRO A 219 7.12 -16.63 -1.40
CA PRO A 219 8.51 -16.81 -0.99
C PRO A 219 9.49 -16.08 -1.91
N GLU A 220 10.55 -15.52 -1.34
CA GLU A 220 11.70 -15.04 -2.13
C GLU A 220 12.34 -16.20 -2.93
N PRO A 221 12.98 -15.93 -4.09
CA PRO A 221 13.12 -14.63 -4.73
C PRO A 221 11.80 -14.12 -5.34
N LEU A 222 11.59 -12.80 -5.26
CA LEU A 222 10.49 -12.10 -5.92
C LEU A 222 10.56 -12.25 -7.44
N GLY A 223 9.42 -12.10 -8.11
CA GLY A 223 9.35 -12.15 -9.57
C GLY A 223 8.88 -13.48 -10.15
N ARG A 224 8.28 -14.32 -9.31
CA ARG A 224 7.78 -15.65 -9.67
C ARG A 224 6.26 -15.66 -9.59
N LYS A 225 5.66 -16.46 -10.46
CA LYS A 225 4.22 -16.58 -10.63
C LYS A 225 3.85 -18.04 -10.69
N GLU A 226 2.72 -18.40 -10.09
CA GLU A 226 2.12 -19.73 -10.21
C GLU A 226 0.63 -19.58 -10.50
N ASN A 227 0.07 -20.54 -11.24
CA ASN A 227 -1.36 -20.54 -11.51
C ASN A 227 -2.14 -20.96 -10.26
N GLY A 228 -3.26 -20.31 -10.01
CA GLY A 228 -4.09 -20.64 -8.86
C GLY A 228 -5.26 -19.69 -8.69
N TYR A 229 -5.70 -19.60 -7.45
CA TYR A 229 -6.74 -18.66 -7.04
C TYR A 229 -6.54 -18.20 -5.61
N ASN A 230 -7.11 -17.04 -5.31
CA ASN A 230 -7.31 -16.58 -3.95
C ASN A 230 -8.76 -16.11 -3.78
N VAL A 231 -9.27 -16.25 -2.57
CA VAL A 231 -10.63 -15.84 -2.20
C VAL A 231 -10.53 -15.07 -0.90
N TYR A 232 -11.12 -13.90 -0.90
CA TYR A 232 -11.26 -13.05 0.27
C TYR A 232 -12.74 -12.84 0.60
N LEU A 233 -13.04 -12.95 1.89
CA LEU A 233 -14.33 -12.66 2.46
C LEU A 233 -14.16 -11.71 3.64
N GLY A 234 -14.64 -10.48 3.48
CA GLY A 234 -14.61 -9.42 4.48
C GLY A 234 -15.99 -9.09 5.02
N THR A 235 -16.07 -8.65 6.27
CA THR A 235 -17.27 -8.04 6.83
C THR A 235 -16.94 -6.67 7.43
N THR A 236 -17.70 -5.66 7.06
CA THR A 236 -17.60 -4.32 7.63
C THR A 236 -18.51 -4.23 8.84
N GLY A 237 -17.93 -4.34 10.04
CA GLY A 237 -18.60 -4.07 11.30
C GLY A 237 -18.74 -2.57 11.56
N THR A 238 -19.40 -2.19 12.66
CA THR A 238 -19.57 -0.77 13.05
C THR A 238 -18.28 -0.11 13.50
N ARG A 239 -17.28 -0.88 13.93
CA ARG A 239 -15.99 -0.38 14.43
C ARG A 239 -14.77 -1.00 13.76
N TYR A 240 -14.89 -2.22 13.25
CA TYR A 240 -13.79 -2.97 12.67
C TYR A 240 -14.26 -3.62 11.38
N THR A 241 -13.37 -3.69 10.41
CA THR A 241 -13.53 -4.59 9.26
C THR A 241 -12.69 -5.82 9.53
N VAL A 242 -13.26 -7.01 9.39
CA VAL A 242 -12.52 -8.27 9.55
C VAL A 242 -12.63 -9.05 8.25
N GLY A 243 -11.52 -9.60 7.79
CA GLY A 243 -11.49 -10.39 6.57
C GLY A 243 -10.70 -11.67 6.69
N LEU A 244 -11.08 -12.65 5.87
CA LEU A 244 -10.39 -13.93 5.76
C LEU A 244 -9.94 -14.14 4.32
N LEU A 245 -8.70 -14.57 4.18
CA LEU A 245 -8.10 -14.96 2.90
C LEU A 245 -7.91 -16.48 2.87
N TYR A 246 -8.17 -17.08 1.72
CA TYR A 246 -7.68 -18.41 1.35
C TYR A 246 -7.02 -18.32 -0.02
N GLU A 247 -5.79 -18.79 -0.14
CA GLU A 247 -5.03 -18.80 -1.39
C GLU A 247 -4.50 -20.19 -1.67
N LYS A 248 -4.66 -20.64 -2.91
CA LYS A 248 -4.09 -21.90 -3.39
C LYS A 248 -3.47 -21.71 -4.76
N LEU A 249 -2.14 -21.75 -4.79
CA LEU A 249 -1.35 -21.81 -6.02
C LEU A 249 -0.83 -23.23 -6.27
N GLN A 250 -0.54 -23.52 -7.54
CA GLN A 250 0.21 -24.70 -7.95
C GLN A 250 1.61 -24.66 -7.32
N HIS A 251 2.11 -25.83 -6.93
CA HIS A 251 3.45 -26.00 -6.33
C HIS A 251 3.75 -25.18 -5.06
N GLN A 252 2.74 -24.53 -4.46
CA GLN A 252 2.83 -23.80 -3.20
C GLN A 252 1.93 -24.43 -2.13
N PRO A 253 2.25 -24.25 -0.83
CA PRO A 253 1.31 -24.55 0.23
C PRO A 253 0.03 -23.70 0.08
N ALA A 254 -1.05 -24.12 0.72
CA ALA A 254 -2.24 -23.28 0.79
C ALA A 254 -2.01 -22.21 1.87
N TYR A 255 -2.22 -20.96 1.52
CA TYR A 255 -2.11 -19.86 2.47
C TYR A 255 -3.50 -19.52 3.03
N THR A 256 -3.56 -19.16 4.31
CA THR A 256 -4.75 -18.54 4.89
C THR A 256 -4.39 -17.28 5.64
N GLY A 257 -5.26 -16.28 5.57
CA GLY A 257 -5.01 -14.95 6.13
C GLY A 257 -6.17 -14.40 6.95
N VAL A 258 -5.84 -13.50 7.87
CA VAL A 258 -6.79 -12.70 8.65
C VAL A 258 -6.42 -11.23 8.49
N MET A 259 -7.38 -10.40 8.11
CA MET A 259 -7.26 -8.95 8.07
C MET A 259 -8.12 -8.33 9.15
N VAL A 260 -7.61 -7.30 9.82
CA VAL A 260 -8.38 -6.43 10.71
C VAL A 260 -8.10 -4.98 10.36
N SER A 261 -9.11 -4.24 9.94
CA SER A 261 -9.03 -2.77 9.82
C SER A 261 -9.53 -2.10 11.08
N PHE A 262 -8.78 -1.11 11.55
CA PHE A 262 -9.02 -0.42 12.80
C PHE A 262 -9.80 0.88 12.59
N PRO A 263 -10.60 1.30 13.59
CA PRO A 263 -11.29 2.57 13.54
C PRO A 263 -10.30 3.74 13.66
N MET A 264 -10.59 4.84 12.95
CA MET A 264 -9.83 6.09 13.06
C MET A 264 -10.11 6.75 14.42
N ASN A 265 -9.17 6.64 15.35
CA ASN A 265 -9.28 7.17 16.71
C ASN A 265 -7.93 7.67 17.23
N HIS A 266 -7.88 8.14 18.48
CA HIS A 266 -6.66 8.67 19.08
C HIS A 266 -5.50 7.66 19.14
N THR A 267 -5.80 6.38 19.37
CA THR A 267 -4.81 5.30 19.45
C THR A 267 -4.21 4.99 18.08
N THR A 268 -5.05 4.73 17.07
CA THR A 268 -4.59 4.45 15.71
C THR A 268 -3.87 5.64 15.09
N LYS A 269 -4.27 6.87 15.44
CA LYS A 269 -3.54 8.11 15.11
C LYS A 269 -2.16 8.18 15.75
N ALA A 270 -2.06 7.85 17.04
CA ALA A 270 -0.78 7.87 17.75
C ALA A 270 0.20 6.83 17.18
N MET A 271 -0.28 5.61 16.94
CA MET A 271 0.49 4.54 16.30
C MET A 271 0.90 4.91 14.88
N GLY A 272 -0.02 5.47 14.08
CA GLY A 272 0.27 5.91 12.72
C GLY A 272 1.29 7.05 12.64
N LYS A 273 1.27 7.99 13.60
CA LYS A 273 2.22 9.12 13.63
C LYS A 273 3.68 8.69 13.69
N VAL A 274 3.99 7.65 14.45
CA VAL A 274 5.36 7.15 14.66
C VAL A 274 5.61 5.83 13.95
N ALA A 275 4.66 5.40 13.11
CA ALA A 275 4.80 4.18 12.37
C ALA A 275 5.13 2.98 13.25
N PHE A 276 4.32 2.82 14.30
CA PHE A 276 4.49 1.80 15.33
C PHE A 276 4.09 0.40 14.83
N ASP A 277 4.90 -0.58 15.19
CA ASP A 277 4.59 -2.00 15.05
C ASP A 277 5.06 -2.78 16.30
N TYR A 278 4.39 -3.90 16.57
CA TYR A 278 4.83 -4.89 17.56
C TYR A 278 5.27 -6.16 16.84
N ASP A 279 6.58 -6.32 16.78
CA ASP A 279 7.22 -7.44 16.11
C ASP A 279 7.25 -8.65 17.03
N ARG A 280 7.08 -9.84 16.45
CA ARG A 280 7.20 -11.12 17.17
C ARG A 280 8.46 -11.90 16.81
N THR A 281 9.20 -11.46 15.79
CA THR A 281 10.42 -12.12 15.30
C THR A 281 11.43 -11.09 14.73
N PRO A 282 12.31 -10.51 15.57
CA PRO A 282 12.43 -10.67 17.02
C PRO A 282 11.27 -10.01 17.78
N GLU A 283 11.04 -10.42 19.02
CA GLU A 283 10.03 -9.78 19.87
C GLU A 283 10.48 -8.36 20.22
N GLY A 284 9.63 -7.37 19.97
CA GLY A 284 10.03 -5.98 20.15
C GLY A 284 8.99 -4.96 19.73
N PHE A 285 9.27 -3.72 20.08
CA PHE A 285 8.55 -2.57 19.55
C PHE A 285 9.41 -1.88 18.50
N ALA A 286 8.84 -1.69 17.32
CA ALA A 286 9.46 -0.97 16.22
C ALA A 286 8.67 0.30 15.90
N MET A 287 9.40 1.33 15.50
CA MET A 287 8.84 2.63 15.10
C MET A 287 9.66 3.22 13.97
N GLN A 288 9.01 3.93 13.05
CA GLN A 288 9.68 4.83 12.08
C GLN A 288 9.30 6.28 12.41
N ILE A 289 10.14 6.95 13.18
CA ILE A 289 9.88 8.27 13.74
C ILE A 289 10.13 9.35 12.67
N PRO A 290 9.13 10.16 12.28
CA PRO A 290 9.34 11.29 11.40
C PRO A 290 10.19 12.36 12.08
N LEU A 291 11.25 12.82 11.42
CA LEU A 291 12.15 13.86 11.91
C LEU A 291 11.76 15.23 11.38
N VAL A 292 11.57 15.32 10.06
CA VAL A 292 11.21 16.55 9.36
C VAL A 292 10.49 16.21 8.05
N SER A 293 9.60 17.07 7.61
CA SER A 293 8.95 16.98 6.31
C SER A 293 8.79 18.34 5.67
N GLY A 294 8.66 18.36 4.35
CA GLY A 294 8.51 19.57 3.57
C GLY A 294 7.77 19.34 2.27
N ARG A 295 7.52 20.45 1.58
CA ARG A 295 6.83 20.49 0.29
C ARG A 295 7.74 21.11 -0.76
N ILE A 296 7.60 20.66 -1.99
CA ILE A 296 8.41 21.06 -3.14
C ILE A 296 7.50 21.84 -4.11
N GLY A 297 8.04 22.84 -4.80
CA GLY A 297 7.32 23.53 -5.89
C GLY A 297 6.22 24.51 -5.43
N GLY A 298 6.34 25.10 -4.24
CA GLY A 298 5.44 26.17 -3.79
C GLY A 298 4.02 25.69 -3.46
N ILE A 299 3.87 24.47 -2.91
CA ILE A 299 2.60 24.02 -2.36
C ILE A 299 2.32 24.73 -1.02
N GLU A 300 1.19 25.42 -0.95
CA GLU A 300 0.82 26.28 0.17
C GLU A 300 0.15 25.54 1.34
N ARG A 301 0.16 26.17 2.51
CA ARG A 301 -0.54 25.69 3.73
C ARG A 301 -1.97 26.20 3.85
N LYS A 302 -2.23 27.39 3.31
CA LYS A 302 -3.47 28.12 3.51
C LYS A 302 -3.99 28.56 2.17
N VAL A 303 -5.31 28.66 2.08
CA VAL A 303 -5.97 29.21 0.90
C VAL A 303 -5.70 30.72 0.86
N PRO A 304 -5.26 31.28 -0.27
CA PRO A 304 -5.12 32.73 -0.42
C PRO A 304 -6.47 33.43 -0.28
N GLU A 305 -6.47 34.66 0.22
CA GLU A 305 -7.68 35.49 0.28
C GLU A 305 -8.22 35.76 -1.14
N ASN A 306 -9.55 35.73 -1.28
CA ASN A 306 -10.28 35.89 -2.55
C ASN A 306 -10.03 34.83 -3.62
N ALA A 307 -9.36 33.71 -3.29
CA ALA A 307 -9.12 32.66 -4.27
C ALA A 307 -10.31 31.69 -4.40
N VAL A 308 -10.60 31.26 -5.63
CA VAL A 308 -11.70 30.34 -5.97
C VAL A 308 -11.15 28.94 -6.22
N LEU A 309 -11.77 27.93 -5.62
CA LEU A 309 -11.44 26.52 -5.85
C LEU A 309 -11.87 26.12 -7.27
N VAL A 310 -10.91 25.68 -8.09
CA VAL A 310 -11.14 25.31 -9.49
C VAL A 310 -10.84 23.84 -9.79
N GLY A 311 -10.23 23.11 -8.86
CA GLY A 311 -9.96 21.70 -9.03
C GLY A 311 -9.47 21.03 -7.74
N GLU A 312 -9.48 19.71 -7.75
CA GLU A 312 -9.01 18.88 -6.64
C GLU A 312 -8.40 17.58 -7.14
N VAL A 313 -7.37 17.09 -6.44
CA VAL A 313 -6.86 15.73 -6.55
C VAL A 313 -6.91 15.10 -5.16
N LYS A 314 -7.63 13.98 -5.04
CA LYS A 314 -7.67 13.17 -3.82
C LYS A 314 -6.66 12.04 -3.92
N ALA A 315 -5.92 11.85 -2.84
CA ALA A 315 -4.89 10.83 -2.75
C ALA A 315 -4.91 10.12 -1.39
N GLU A 316 -4.37 8.91 -1.38
CA GLU A 316 -4.08 8.15 -0.17
C GLU A 316 -2.65 7.66 -0.21
N ARG A 317 -1.90 8.00 0.82
CA ARG A 317 -0.52 7.57 1.01
C ARG A 317 -0.53 6.33 1.86
N LEU A 318 0.18 5.30 1.41
CA LEU A 318 0.32 4.03 2.11
C LEU A 318 1.77 3.78 2.50
N ARG A 319 1.94 3.17 3.66
CA ARG A 319 3.20 2.58 4.14
C ARG A 319 2.89 1.22 4.71
N THR A 320 3.72 0.23 4.42
CA THR A 320 3.60 -1.10 5.03
C THR A 320 4.90 -1.52 5.71
N TYR A 321 4.76 -2.34 6.74
CA TYR A 321 5.87 -2.85 7.53
C TYR A 321 6.21 -4.27 7.15
N TRP A 322 7.50 -4.59 7.15
CA TRP A 322 7.92 -5.98 7.25
C TRP A 322 7.76 -6.49 8.68
N GLN A 323 7.87 -7.82 8.89
CA GLN A 323 7.71 -8.47 10.20
C GLN A 323 8.66 -8.01 11.32
N ASN A 324 9.68 -7.21 10.97
CA ASN A 324 10.61 -6.58 11.91
C ASN A 324 10.32 -5.08 12.09
N GLY A 325 9.13 -4.63 11.69
CA GLY A 325 8.60 -3.28 11.91
C GLY A 325 9.32 -2.19 11.14
N GLN A 326 10.15 -2.54 10.15
CA GLN A 326 10.75 -1.56 9.25
C GLN A 326 9.75 -1.16 8.17
N ALA A 327 9.50 0.14 8.04
CA ALA A 327 8.82 0.70 6.89
C ALA A 327 9.74 0.58 5.66
N ARG A 328 9.35 -0.26 4.70
CA ARG A 328 10.16 -0.60 3.52
C ARG A 328 9.58 -0.12 2.20
N ASN A 329 8.41 0.49 2.23
CA ASN A 329 7.78 1.09 1.06
C ASN A 329 7.00 2.34 1.45
N TYR A 330 6.77 3.17 0.43
CA TYR A 330 5.80 4.24 0.47
C TYR A 330 5.21 4.38 -0.91
N TYR A 331 3.91 4.64 -0.97
CA TYR A 331 3.29 4.98 -2.24
C TYR A 331 2.12 5.94 -2.04
N GLU A 332 2.02 6.95 -2.90
CA GLU A 332 0.84 7.82 -2.97
C GLU A 332 -0.05 7.39 -4.14
N HIS A 333 -1.25 6.91 -3.83
CA HIS A 333 -2.29 6.62 -4.80
C HIS A 333 -3.14 7.86 -5.04
N ARG A 334 -3.23 8.32 -6.30
CA ARG A 334 -4.16 9.40 -6.66
C ARG A 334 -5.45 8.78 -7.13
N ILE A 335 -6.44 8.84 -6.25
CA ILE A 335 -7.68 8.08 -6.35
C ILE A 335 -8.67 8.76 -7.29
N SER A 336 -8.72 10.09 -7.26
CA SER A 336 -9.64 10.84 -8.12
C SER A 336 -9.20 12.28 -8.30
N SER A 337 -9.81 12.93 -9.29
CA SER A 337 -9.68 14.37 -9.50
C SER A 337 -10.88 14.98 -10.20
N TRP A 338 -11.00 16.28 -10.10
CA TRP A 338 -11.89 17.06 -10.95
C TRP A 338 -11.32 18.46 -11.18
N GLY A 339 -11.84 19.13 -12.21
CA GLY A 339 -11.51 20.52 -12.50
C GLY A 339 -10.09 20.74 -13.04
N GLU A 340 -9.56 21.93 -12.83
CA GLU A 340 -8.24 22.33 -13.33
C GLU A 340 -7.13 21.96 -12.35
N THR A 341 -6.16 21.14 -12.79
CA THR A 341 -5.08 20.60 -11.94
C THR A 341 -3.66 20.84 -12.47
N GLY A 342 -3.50 21.53 -13.62
CA GLY A 342 -2.21 21.65 -14.32
C GLY A 342 -1.84 23.02 -14.89
N GLY A 343 -2.58 24.09 -14.57
CA GLY A 343 -2.29 25.45 -15.03
C GLY A 343 -1.14 26.10 -14.25
N ASN A 344 -0.32 26.91 -14.94
CA ASN A 344 0.82 27.63 -14.34
C ASN A 344 0.38 28.76 -13.38
N ASP A 345 -0.88 29.20 -13.48
CA ASP A 345 -1.53 30.20 -12.66
C ASP A 345 -2.23 29.61 -11.41
N LEU A 346 -2.22 28.28 -11.27
CA LEU A 346 -2.89 27.60 -10.17
C LEU A 346 -2.07 27.62 -8.88
N ILE A 347 -2.72 28.02 -7.80
CA ILE A 347 -2.20 27.93 -6.44
C ILE A 347 -2.63 26.60 -5.85
N VAL A 348 -1.65 25.78 -5.46
CA VAL A 348 -1.90 24.43 -4.93
C VAL A 348 -1.81 24.45 -3.42
N VAL A 349 -2.89 24.07 -2.74
CA VAL A 349 -2.96 23.93 -1.29
C VAL A 349 -3.08 22.45 -0.95
N MET A 350 -2.17 21.93 -0.13
CA MET A 350 -2.24 20.54 0.33
C MET A 350 -2.87 20.46 1.72
N LYS A 351 -3.93 19.67 1.84
CA LYS A 351 -4.59 19.29 3.09
C LYS A 351 -4.24 17.84 3.41
N GLU A 352 -3.63 17.63 4.57
CA GLU A 352 -3.18 16.32 5.04
C GLU A 352 -4.00 15.92 6.26
N GLU A 353 -4.63 14.76 6.20
CA GLU A 353 -5.15 14.12 7.40
C GLU A 353 -4.00 13.50 8.23
N PRO A 354 -4.23 13.14 9.50
CA PRO A 354 -3.24 12.37 10.25
C PRO A 354 -2.95 11.01 9.60
N TRP A 355 -1.75 10.47 9.85
CA TRP A 355 -1.48 9.06 9.63
C TRP A 355 -2.24 8.21 10.65
N TYR A 356 -2.85 7.13 10.20
CA TYR A 356 -3.51 6.13 11.05
C TYR A 356 -2.94 4.75 10.77
N LEU A 357 -2.81 3.93 11.82
CA LEU A 357 -2.76 2.48 11.65
C LEU A 357 -4.12 2.03 11.10
N GLN A 358 -4.15 1.68 9.82
CA GLN A 358 -5.38 1.39 9.10
C GLN A 358 -5.75 -0.08 9.24
N THR A 359 -4.80 -0.97 8.98
CA THR A 359 -5.07 -2.41 8.88
C THR A 359 -3.87 -3.23 9.33
N GLU A 360 -4.12 -4.39 9.95
CA GLU A 360 -3.16 -5.50 10.06
C GLU A 360 -3.67 -6.67 9.22
N ALA A 361 -2.83 -7.16 8.30
CA ALA A 361 -3.16 -8.26 7.41
C ALA A 361 -2.14 -9.39 7.59
N LEU A 362 -2.53 -10.46 8.28
CA LEU A 362 -1.68 -11.60 8.59
C LEU A 362 -1.97 -12.75 7.63
N VAL A 363 -0.94 -13.42 7.13
CA VAL A 363 -1.04 -14.54 6.17
C VAL A 363 -0.05 -15.63 6.52
N SER A 364 -0.46 -16.90 6.53
CA SER A 364 0.39 -18.02 6.93
C SER A 364 0.39 -19.11 5.86
N PRO A 365 1.51 -19.83 5.61
CA PRO A 365 1.57 -20.98 4.70
C PRO A 365 0.88 -22.24 5.27
N HIS A 366 -0.07 -22.05 6.19
CA HIS A 366 -0.82 -23.09 6.86
C HIS A 366 -2.31 -22.82 6.74
N LYS A 367 -3.12 -23.88 6.71
CA LYS A 367 -4.56 -23.75 6.89
C LYS A 367 -4.89 -23.58 8.38
N PHE A 368 -5.96 -22.84 8.70
CA PHE A 368 -6.46 -22.75 10.08
C PHE A 368 -6.74 -24.13 10.71
N SER A 369 -7.09 -25.14 9.91
CA SER A 369 -7.32 -26.52 10.35
C SER A 369 -6.07 -27.24 10.85
N GLU A 370 -4.87 -26.78 10.51
CA GLU A 370 -3.59 -27.33 10.98
C GLU A 370 -3.24 -26.87 12.40
N GLY A 371 -4.06 -25.99 12.98
CA GLY A 371 -3.94 -25.51 14.34
C GLY A 371 -3.35 -24.10 14.43
N ILE A 372 -3.97 -23.26 15.27
CA ILE A 372 -3.62 -21.83 15.39
C ILE A 372 -2.17 -21.58 15.81
N LYS A 373 -1.57 -22.48 16.60
CA LYS A 373 -0.16 -22.34 17.03
C LYS A 373 0.80 -22.47 15.85
N THR A 374 0.56 -23.43 14.96
CA THR A 374 1.36 -23.63 13.74
C THR A 374 1.15 -22.44 12.80
N TRP A 375 -0.11 -22.04 12.62
CA TRP A 375 -0.47 -20.89 11.79
C TRP A 375 0.20 -19.60 12.26
N GLU A 376 0.13 -19.27 13.55
CA GLU A 376 0.74 -18.07 14.14
C GLU A 376 2.25 -18.07 14.09
N ARG A 377 2.89 -19.25 14.19
CA ARG A 377 4.36 -19.35 14.19
C ARG A 377 4.96 -18.90 12.86
N ASP A 378 4.35 -19.32 11.76
CA ASP A 378 4.91 -19.12 10.41
C ASP A 378 4.15 -18.03 9.64
N ARG A 379 3.27 -17.27 10.32
CA ARG A 379 2.56 -16.16 9.71
C ARG A 379 3.54 -15.05 9.33
N GLN A 380 3.27 -14.47 8.18
CA GLN A 380 3.75 -13.19 7.70
C GLN A 380 2.63 -12.19 7.84
N GLY A 381 2.90 -10.91 7.61
CA GLY A 381 1.81 -9.96 7.52
C GLY A 381 2.18 -8.55 7.90
N PRO A 382 1.94 -7.59 7.01
CA PRO A 382 2.20 -6.20 7.31
C PRO A 382 1.10 -5.57 8.15
N ALA A 383 1.49 -4.62 8.98
CA ALA A 383 0.64 -3.49 9.28
C ALA A 383 0.69 -2.51 8.09
N GLN A 384 -0.46 -1.92 7.76
CA GLN A 384 -0.61 -0.85 6.78
C GLN A 384 -1.00 0.42 7.51
N LEU A 385 -0.23 1.48 7.29
CA LEU A 385 -0.68 2.83 7.61
C LEU A 385 -1.26 3.49 6.39
N SER A 386 -2.24 4.36 6.62
CA SER A 386 -2.68 5.29 5.61
C SER A 386 -2.80 6.73 6.08
N GLN A 387 -2.65 7.63 5.12
CA GLN A 387 -2.90 9.05 5.26
C GLN A 387 -3.67 9.54 4.03
N LYS A 388 -4.86 10.09 4.26
CA LYS A 388 -5.61 10.79 3.21
C LYS A 388 -5.02 12.17 2.99
N VAL A 389 -4.91 12.53 1.71
CA VAL A 389 -4.38 13.82 1.28
C VAL A 389 -5.27 14.39 0.19
N THR A 390 -5.49 15.69 0.24
CA THR A 390 -6.26 16.42 -0.76
C THR A 390 -5.45 17.61 -1.25
N TYR A 391 -5.18 17.63 -2.55
CA TYR A 391 -4.54 18.75 -3.22
C TYR A 391 -5.63 19.59 -3.86
N GLN A 392 -5.75 20.84 -3.42
CA GLN A 392 -6.77 21.77 -3.87
C GLN A 392 -6.14 22.86 -4.72
N PHE A 393 -6.75 23.15 -5.86
CA PHE A 393 -6.24 24.08 -6.85
C PHE A 393 -7.10 25.34 -6.88
N TYR A 394 -6.46 26.49 -6.77
CA TYR A 394 -7.13 27.78 -6.67
C TYR A 394 -6.65 28.76 -7.74
N LYS A 395 -7.58 29.60 -8.21
CA LYS A 395 -7.28 30.80 -9.00
C LYS A 395 -7.62 32.06 -8.21
N LYS A 396 -6.87 33.13 -8.45
CA LYS A 396 -7.16 34.46 -7.90
C LYS A 396 -8.15 35.22 -8.76
#